data_AF-A0A1U7YN80-F1
#
_entry.id   AF-A0A1U7YN80-F1
#
_cell.length_a   1.000
_cell.length_b   1.000
_cell.length_c   1.000
_cell.angle_alpha   90.00
_cell.angle_beta   90.00
_cell.angle_gamma   90.00
#
_symmetry.space_group_name_H-M   'P 1'
#
loop_
_entity.id
_entity.type
_entity.pdbx_description
1 polymer ?
#
loop_
_entity_poly.entity_id
_entity_poly.type
_entity_poly.pdbx_seq_one_letter_code
_entity_poly.pdbx_strand_id
1 'polypeptide(L)'
;MTSNISESINAALVSARELPIYDFLEEVRKMFGRWNCSNHKEATQTYTTLGKKYQEMLTLNEAMSTRMTVVPSTEYLHTVNDGGRNYTVCLLERKCVCGRFQVDELTCPHAWAVLKSKFLMPEEYCSNYYKPNTVVMTYDVPV
;
A
#
# COMPACT_ATOMS: atom_id res chain seq x y z
N MET A 1 9.15 13.64 -2.16
CA MET A 1 9.65 13.56 -0.77
C MET A 1 8.55 12.86 0.02
N THR A 2 8.70 11.58 0.32
CA THR A 2 7.75 10.88 1.19
C THR A 2 8.05 11.30 2.61
N SER A 3 7.08 11.94 3.27
CA SER A 3 7.18 12.27 4.70
C SER A 3 7.45 10.97 5.45
N ASN A 4 8.55 10.91 6.20
CA ASN A 4 8.79 9.74 7.06
C ASN A 4 7.78 9.73 8.23
N ILE A 5 7.75 8.64 9.00
CA ILE A 5 6.80 8.49 10.11
C ILE A 5 6.98 9.61 11.14
N SER A 6 8.24 9.97 11.45
CA SER A 6 8.55 11.01 12.42
C SER A 6 8.06 12.39 11.96
N GLU A 7 8.23 12.73 10.68
CA GLU A 7 7.77 13.98 10.08
C GLU A 7 6.25 14.10 10.12
N SER A 8 5.54 13.01 9.83
CA SER A 8 4.07 12.98 9.84
C SER A 8 3.51 13.17 11.27
N ILE A 9 4.09 12.48 12.26
CA ILE A 9 3.73 12.64 13.67
C ILE A 9 4.06 14.07 14.14
N ASN A 10 5.24 14.57 13.78
CA ASN A 10 5.70 15.90 14.15
C ASN A 10 4.81 17.01 13.59
N ALA A 11 4.35 16.85 12.33
CA ALA A 11 3.42 17.77 11.70
C ALA A 11 2.05 17.75 12.40
N ALA A 12 1.54 16.57 12.78
CA ALA A 12 0.27 16.43 13.48
C ALA A 12 0.28 17.03 14.89
N LEU A 13 1.45 17.04 15.55
CA LEU A 13 1.62 17.51 16.93
C LEU A 13 2.20 18.93 17.03
N VAL A 14 2.28 19.68 15.92
CA VAL A 14 3.01 20.95 15.90
C VAL A 14 2.55 21.93 16.99
N SER A 15 1.24 22.07 17.19
CA SER A 15 0.65 22.95 18.20
C SER A 15 0.76 22.40 19.62
N ALA A 16 0.79 21.07 19.78
CA ALA A 16 0.85 20.44 21.10
C ALA A 16 2.24 20.58 21.76
N ARG A 17 3.28 20.88 20.97
CA ARG A 17 4.67 21.00 21.45
C ARG A 17 4.91 22.18 22.40
N GLU A 18 4.03 23.18 22.37
CA GLU A 18 4.12 24.34 23.27
C GLU A 18 3.52 24.06 24.65
N LEU A 19 2.86 22.91 24.82
CA LEU A 19 2.20 22.53 26.06
C LEU A 19 3.21 21.96 27.08
N PRO A 20 2.89 22.02 28.39
CA PRO A 20 3.59 21.26 29.41
C PRO A 20 3.64 19.76 29.06
N ILE A 21 4.66 19.06 29.54
CA ILE A 21 4.92 17.64 29.18
C ILE A 21 3.69 16.77 29.38
N TYR A 22 2.96 16.96 30.48
CA TYR A 22 1.73 16.20 30.77
C TYR A 22 0.66 16.40 29.69
N ASP A 23 0.37 17.65 29.36
CA ASP A 23 -0.65 18.02 28.37
C ASP A 23 -0.25 17.59 26.95
N PHE A 24 1.04 17.69 26.62
CA PHE A 24 1.57 17.17 25.36
C PHE A 24 1.34 15.66 25.22
N LEU A 25 1.67 14.88 26.26
CA LEU A 25 1.46 13.42 26.24
C LEU A 25 -0.03 13.06 26.11
N GLU A 26 -0.92 13.83 26.73
CA GLU A 26 -2.36 13.63 26.60
C GLU A 26 -2.86 13.93 25.19
N GLU A 27 -2.35 14.96 24.52
CA GLU A 27 -2.66 15.22 23.11
C GLU A 27 -2.13 14.13 22.17
N VAL A 28 -0.94 13.58 22.45
CA VAL A 28 -0.40 12.41 21.73
C VAL A 28 -1.34 11.21 21.88
N ARG A 29 -1.77 10.89 23.11
CA ARG A 29 -2.70 9.79 23.39
C ARG A 29 -4.03 9.97 22.64
N LYS A 30 -4.63 11.17 22.71
CA LYS A 30 -5.87 11.48 21.98
C LYS A 30 -5.70 11.38 20.47
N MET A 31 -4.56 11.81 19.92
CA MET A 31 -4.27 11.71 18.50
C MET A 31 -4.26 10.24 18.05
N PHE A 32 -3.50 9.38 18.73
CA PHE A 32 -3.46 7.96 18.39
C PHE A 32 -4.80 7.26 18.63
N GLY A 33 -5.52 7.59 19.71
CA GLY A 33 -6.85 7.05 19.96
C GLY A 33 -7.85 7.40 18.85
N ARG A 34 -7.87 8.67 18.39
CA ARG A 34 -8.70 9.09 17.24
C ARG A 34 -8.33 8.33 15.97
N TRP A 35 -7.04 8.22 15.65
CA TRP A 35 -6.58 7.49 14.47
C TRP A 35 -6.95 6.00 14.53
N ASN A 36 -6.77 5.36 15.68
CA ASN A 36 -7.14 3.97 15.90
C ASN A 36 -8.64 3.74 15.63
N CYS A 37 -9.50 4.55 16.27
CA CYS A 37 -10.96 4.47 16.08
C CYS A 37 -11.38 4.73 14.62
N SER A 38 -10.80 5.73 13.96
CA SER A 38 -11.10 6.04 12.56
C SER A 38 -10.69 4.90 11.63
N ASN A 39 -9.47 4.38 11.78
CA ASN A 39 -8.96 3.31 10.93
C ASN A 39 -9.68 1.98 11.17
N HIS A 40 -10.00 1.65 12.42
CA HIS A 40 -10.82 0.49 12.75
C HIS A 40 -12.18 0.58 12.06
N LYS A 41 -12.88 1.71 12.20
CA LYS A 41 -14.19 1.93 11.57
C LYS A 41 -14.11 1.78 10.05
N GLU A 42 -13.11 2.38 9.41
CA GLU A 42 -12.92 2.25 7.96
C GLU A 42 -12.67 0.79 7.55
N ALA A 43 -11.83 0.07 8.30
CA ALA A 43 -11.53 -1.32 8.04
C ALA A 43 -12.75 -2.23 8.18
N THR A 44 -13.57 -2.05 9.23
CA THR A 44 -14.82 -2.81 9.44
C THR A 44 -15.86 -2.53 8.35
N GLN A 45 -15.87 -1.32 7.79
CA GLN A 45 -16.84 -0.88 6.76
C GLN A 45 -16.34 -1.10 5.33
N THR A 46 -15.17 -1.72 5.15
CA THR A 46 -14.60 -2.02 3.83
C THR A 46 -15.03 -3.40 3.36
N TYR A 47 -15.70 -3.47 2.21
CA TYR A 47 -16.14 -4.72 1.58
C TYR A 47 -15.32 -5.13 0.34
N THR A 48 -14.20 -4.44 0.08
CA THR A 48 -13.28 -4.76 -1.02
C THR A 48 -12.28 -5.84 -0.61
N THR A 49 -11.60 -6.45 -1.59
CA THR A 49 -10.62 -7.53 -1.35
C THR A 49 -9.43 -7.07 -0.50
N LEU A 50 -8.99 -5.82 -0.71
CA LEU A 50 -8.03 -5.13 0.15
C LEU A 50 -8.70 -3.98 0.90
N GLY A 51 -8.03 -3.43 1.92
CA GLY A 51 -8.43 -2.18 2.57
C GLY A 51 -8.62 -1.06 1.54
N LYS A 52 -9.63 -0.21 1.73
CA LYS A 52 -10.12 0.74 0.72
C LYS A 52 -8.99 1.53 0.02
N LYS A 53 -8.10 2.15 0.80
CA LYS A 53 -6.93 2.87 0.30
C LYS A 53 -6.04 2.03 -0.62
N TYR A 54 -5.80 0.77 -0.27
CA TYR A 54 -4.96 -0.14 -1.06
C TYR A 54 -5.67 -0.60 -2.33
N GLN A 55 -6.99 -0.80 -2.26
CA GLN A 55 -7.79 -1.07 -3.45
C GLN A 55 -7.74 0.09 -4.44
N GLU A 56 -7.85 1.34 -3.97
CA GLU A 56 -7.72 2.53 -4.81
C GLU A 56 -6.33 2.62 -5.48
N MET A 57 -5.26 2.28 -4.75
CA MET A 57 -3.91 2.20 -5.32
C MET A 57 -3.78 1.10 -6.38
N LEU A 58 -4.43 -0.05 -6.18
CA LEU A 58 -4.49 -1.11 -7.20
C LEU A 58 -5.20 -0.64 -8.47
N THR A 59 -6.35 0.00 -8.33
CA THR A 59 -7.09 0.56 -9.48
C THR A 59 -6.27 1.61 -10.23
N LEU A 60 -5.48 2.43 -9.52
CA LEU A 60 -4.55 3.35 -10.16
C LEU A 60 -3.44 2.61 -10.92
N ASN A 61 -2.87 1.57 -10.32
CA ASN A 61 -1.84 0.75 -10.96
C ASN A 61 -2.37 0.03 -12.21
N GLU A 62 -3.63 -0.42 -12.17
CA GLU A 62 -4.35 -0.95 -13.33
C GLU A 62 -4.41 0.08 -14.46
N ALA A 63 -4.89 1.28 -14.17
CA ALA A 63 -5.02 2.34 -15.17
C ALA A 63 -3.66 2.64 -15.82
N MET A 64 -2.60 2.72 -15.01
CA MET A 64 -1.24 2.94 -15.51
C MET A 64 -0.72 1.79 -16.38
N SER A 65 -1.09 0.55 -16.07
CA SER A 65 -0.64 -0.65 -16.79
C SER A 65 -1.20 -0.76 -18.22
N THR A 66 -2.31 -0.09 -18.52
CA THR A 66 -3.11 -0.30 -19.75
C THR A 66 -2.34 -0.02 -21.04
N ARG A 67 -1.36 0.89 -21.00
CA ARG A 67 -0.53 1.26 -22.16
C ARG A 67 0.77 0.47 -22.29
N MET A 68 1.03 -0.46 -21.39
CA MET A 68 2.29 -1.20 -21.32
C MET A 68 2.23 -2.45 -22.20
N THR A 69 3.36 -2.85 -22.77
CA THR A 69 3.46 -4.11 -23.51
C THR A 69 4.31 -5.10 -22.73
N VAL A 70 3.88 -6.36 -22.70
CA VAL A 70 4.54 -7.42 -21.94
C VAL A 70 5.15 -8.42 -22.92
N VAL A 71 6.45 -8.69 -22.74
CA VAL A 71 7.19 -9.71 -23.45
C VAL A 71 7.59 -10.78 -22.43
N PRO A 72 7.01 -12.00 -22.49
CA PRO A 72 7.39 -13.08 -21.60
C PRO A 72 8.81 -13.56 -21.92
N SER A 73 9.63 -13.79 -20.90
CA SER A 73 10.97 -14.36 -21.04
C SER A 73 11.01 -15.81 -20.54
N THR A 74 10.37 -16.08 -19.40
CA THR A 74 10.13 -17.43 -18.86
C THR A 74 8.72 -17.51 -18.28
N GLU A 75 8.36 -18.61 -17.59
CA GLU A 75 7.09 -18.73 -16.88
C GLU A 75 6.87 -17.61 -15.85
N TYR A 76 7.94 -17.20 -15.16
CA TYR A 76 7.90 -16.25 -14.03
C TYR A 76 8.55 -14.90 -14.35
N LEU A 77 9.49 -14.84 -15.30
CA LEU A 77 10.18 -13.62 -15.69
C LEU A 77 9.58 -13.00 -16.94
N HIS A 78 9.28 -11.70 -16.84
CA HIS A 78 8.64 -10.94 -17.90
C HIS A 78 9.31 -9.58 -18.02
N THR A 79 9.42 -9.10 -19.26
CA THR A 79 9.89 -7.75 -19.56
C THR A 79 8.68 -6.90 -19.94
N VAL A 80 8.49 -5.77 -19.24
CA VAL A 80 7.41 -4.82 -19.48
C VAL A 80 7.98 -3.55 -20.09
N ASN A 81 7.53 -3.18 -21.28
CA ASN A 81 7.84 -1.88 -21.86
C ASN A 81 6.80 -0.85 -21.41
N ASP A 82 7.28 0.19 -20.73
CA ASP A 82 6.50 1.34 -20.26
C ASP A 82 7.15 2.61 -20.81
N GLY A 83 6.55 3.16 -21.87
CA GLY A 83 7.02 4.38 -22.51
C GLY A 83 8.45 4.29 -23.06
N GLY A 84 8.85 3.14 -23.62
CA GLY A 84 10.18 2.92 -24.17
C GLY A 84 11.24 2.46 -23.17
N ARG A 85 10.90 2.38 -21.88
CA ARG A 85 11.77 1.78 -20.85
C ARG A 85 11.31 0.38 -20.53
N ASN A 86 12.27 -0.53 -20.36
CA ASN A 86 12.00 -1.92 -20.02
C ASN A 86 12.15 -2.15 -18.52
N TYR A 87 11.19 -2.85 -17.93
CA TYR A 87 11.19 -3.26 -16.53
C TYR A 87 11.06 -4.77 -16.44
N THR A 88 11.98 -5.42 -15.73
CA THR A 88 11.88 -6.84 -15.47
C THR A 88 11.01 -7.09 -14.25
N VAL A 89 10.04 -7.99 -14.39
CA VAL A 89 9.14 -8.45 -13.34
C VAL A 89 9.31 -9.94 -13.13
N CYS A 90 9.53 -10.35 -11.89
CA CYS A 90 9.54 -11.74 -11.45
C CYS A 90 8.29 -11.99 -10.59
N LEU A 91 7.34 -12.79 -11.08
CA LEU A 91 6.12 -13.12 -10.34
C LEU A 91 6.39 -14.07 -9.15
N LEU A 92 7.33 -15.01 -9.31
CA LEU A 92 7.67 -15.98 -8.28
C LEU A 92 8.22 -15.29 -7.02
N GLU A 93 9.15 -14.36 -7.21
CA GLU A 93 9.77 -13.61 -6.11
C GLU A 93 9.00 -12.34 -5.73
N ARG A 94 7.93 -12.01 -6.45
CA ARG A 94 7.17 -10.75 -6.32
C ARG A 94 8.07 -9.50 -6.42
N LYS A 95 8.98 -9.49 -7.40
CA LYS A 95 9.95 -8.40 -7.60
C LYS A 95 9.73 -7.67 -8.92
N CYS A 96 9.97 -6.37 -8.89
CA CYS A 96 10.06 -5.54 -10.07
C CYS A 96 11.28 -4.61 -9.97
N VAL A 97 11.93 -4.35 -11.10
CA VAL A 97 13.03 -3.37 -11.20
C VAL A 97 12.60 -1.98 -10.72
N CYS A 98 11.30 -1.64 -10.77
CA CYS A 98 10.79 -0.37 -10.27
C CYS A 98 10.84 -0.21 -8.73
N GLY A 99 11.18 -1.25 -7.97
CA GLY A 99 11.26 -1.18 -6.51
C GLY A 99 9.93 -1.49 -5.79
N ARG A 100 8.82 -1.03 -6.37
CA ARG A 100 7.53 -0.98 -5.67
C ARG A 100 6.94 -2.32 -5.32
N PHE A 101 7.09 -3.34 -6.19
CA PHE A 101 6.46 -4.63 -5.94
C PHE A 101 6.97 -5.30 -4.66
N GLN A 102 8.28 -5.19 -4.40
CA GLN A 102 8.92 -5.75 -3.21
C GLN A 102 8.88 -4.84 -1.99
N VAL A 103 8.83 -3.50 -2.17
CA VAL A 103 8.83 -2.54 -1.05
C VAL A 103 7.42 -2.30 -0.53
N ASP A 104 6.48 -2.04 -1.44
CA ASP A 104 5.09 -1.76 -1.09
C ASP A 104 4.32 -3.07 -0.86
N GLU A 105 4.90 -4.24 -1.16
CA GLU A 105 4.23 -5.55 -1.16
C GLU A 105 2.84 -5.54 -1.83
N LEU A 106 2.69 -4.67 -2.82
CA LEU A 106 1.48 -4.42 -3.59
C LEU A 106 1.85 -4.55 -5.08
N THR A 107 0.93 -5.02 -5.91
CA THR A 107 1.20 -5.14 -7.35
C THR A 107 1.42 -3.75 -7.96
N CYS A 108 2.65 -3.48 -8.35
CA CYS A 108 3.00 -2.25 -9.07
C CYS A 108 2.40 -2.26 -10.49
N PRO A 109 2.36 -1.12 -11.21
CA PRO A 109 1.80 -1.06 -12.57
C PRO A 109 2.41 -2.08 -13.55
N HIS A 110 3.73 -2.32 -13.46
CA HIS A 110 4.40 -3.31 -14.31
C HIS A 110 3.99 -4.74 -13.96
N ALA A 111 3.90 -5.07 -12.67
CA ALA A 111 3.42 -6.38 -12.23
C ALA A 111 1.95 -6.59 -12.65
N TRP A 112 1.12 -5.55 -12.54
CA TRP A 112 -0.26 -5.59 -13.01
C TRP A 112 -0.36 -5.91 -14.50
N ALA A 113 0.45 -5.28 -15.35
CA ALA A 113 0.48 -5.56 -16.78
C ALA A 113 0.75 -7.04 -17.07
N VAL A 114 1.72 -7.63 -16.36
CA VAL A 114 2.06 -9.05 -16.48
C VAL A 114 0.91 -9.94 -16.03
N LEU A 115 0.33 -9.66 -14.87
CA LEU A 115 -0.78 -10.44 -14.31
C LEU A 115 -1.99 -10.43 -15.24
N LYS A 116 -2.33 -9.25 -15.80
CA LYS A 116 -3.38 -9.09 -16.81
C LYS A 116 -3.11 -9.92 -18.06
N SER A 117 -1.86 -9.97 -18.54
CA SER A 117 -1.49 -10.80 -19.71
C SER A 117 -1.61 -12.30 -19.48
N LYS A 118 -1.58 -12.75 -18.21
CA LYS A 118 -1.73 -14.16 -17.80
C LYS A 118 -3.10 -14.50 -17.23
N PHE A 119 -4.04 -13.54 -17.21
CA PHE A 119 -5.37 -13.69 -16.59
C PHE A 119 -5.32 -14.11 -15.11
N LEU A 120 -4.34 -13.59 -14.36
CA LEU A 120 -4.17 -13.83 -12.92
C LEU A 120 -4.75 -12.66 -12.11
N MET A 121 -5.27 -12.97 -10.92
CA MET A 121 -5.87 -11.97 -10.02
C MET A 121 -4.77 -11.19 -9.27
N PRO A 122 -4.66 -9.87 -9.44
CA PRO A 122 -3.59 -9.10 -8.81
C PRO A 122 -3.64 -9.04 -7.28
N GLU A 123 -4.83 -9.18 -6.70
CA GLU A 123 -5.05 -9.18 -5.26
C GLU A 123 -4.33 -10.36 -4.57
N GLU A 124 -4.18 -11.50 -5.25
CA GLU A 124 -3.45 -12.68 -4.73
C GLU A 124 -1.94 -12.47 -4.59
N TYR A 125 -1.43 -11.48 -5.33
CA TYR A 125 -0.02 -11.10 -5.33
C TYR A 125 0.28 -9.95 -4.36
N CYS A 126 -0.73 -9.43 -3.67
CA CYS A 126 -0.57 -8.42 -2.63
C CYS A 126 -0.31 -9.06 -1.27
N SER A 127 0.24 -8.27 -0.34
CA SER A 127 0.47 -8.72 1.04
C SER A 127 -0.82 -8.96 1.79
N ASN A 128 -0.78 -9.92 2.72
CA ASN A 128 -1.89 -10.15 3.65
C ASN A 128 -2.12 -8.95 4.58
N TYR A 129 -1.11 -8.09 4.81
CA TYR A 129 -1.24 -6.87 5.61
C TYR A 129 -2.32 -5.92 5.09
N TYR A 130 -2.66 -6.00 3.80
CA TYR A 130 -3.67 -5.15 3.19
C TYR A 130 -5.06 -5.77 3.18
N LYS A 131 -5.25 -7.00 3.68
CA LYS A 131 -6.57 -7.62 3.75
C LYS A 131 -7.41 -6.98 4.86
N PRO A 132 -8.71 -6.74 4.65
CA PRO A 132 -9.57 -6.09 5.64
C PRO A 132 -9.49 -6.72 7.03
N ASN A 133 -9.52 -8.05 7.12
CA ASN A 133 -9.42 -8.76 8.41
C ASN A 133 -8.11 -8.45 9.16
N THR A 134 -6.98 -8.41 8.45
CA THR A 134 -5.68 -8.09 9.06
C THR A 134 -5.62 -6.63 9.50
N VAL A 135 -6.21 -5.72 8.71
CA VAL A 135 -6.31 -4.31 9.08
C VAL A 135 -7.17 -4.13 10.33
N VAL A 136 -8.33 -4.79 10.42
CA VAL A 136 -9.19 -4.77 11.63
C VAL A 136 -8.41 -5.25 12.86
N MET A 137 -7.77 -6.43 12.77
CA MET A 137 -6.98 -6.99 13.87
C MET A 137 -5.85 -6.08 14.34
N THR A 138 -5.31 -5.24 13.45
CA THR A 138 -4.24 -4.28 13.80
C THR A 138 -4.76 -3.18 14.74
N TYR A 139 -6.06 -2.87 14.69
CA TYR A 139 -6.70 -1.78 15.44
C TYR A 139 -7.63 -2.28 16.57
N ASP A 140 -7.64 -3.59 16.85
CA ASP A 140 -8.45 -4.18 17.93
C ASP A 140 -7.94 -3.80 19.33
N VAL A 141 -6.66 -3.43 19.45
CA VAL A 141 -6.07 -3.00 20.72
C VAL A 141 -6.47 -1.55 21.02
N PRO A 142 -7.15 -1.26 22.14
CA PRO A 142 -7.46 0.11 22.52
C PRO A 142 -6.17 0.91 22.80
N VAL A 143 -6.16 2.18 22.37
CA VAL A 143 -5.09 3.15 22.65
C VAL A 143 -5.57 4.21 23.62
#